data_AF-A0A933SNJ3-F1
#
_entry.id   AF-A0A933SNJ3-F1
#
_cell.length_a   1.000
_cell.length_b   1.000
_cell.length_c   1.000
_cell.angle_alpha   90.00
_cell.angle_beta   90.00
_cell.angle_gamma   90.00
#
_symmetry.space_group_name_H-M   'P 1'
#
loop_
_entity.id
_entity.type
_entity.pdbx_description
1 polymer ?
#
loop_
_entity_poly.entity_id
_entity_poly.type
_entity_poly.pdbx_seq_one_letter_code
_entity_poly.pdbx_strand_id
1 'polypeptide(L)'
;MEGEIFTIFLSNKKEYLVDLKDFFLFMRRLYKLIKPKVNFKSYRNSPEFKPVAKDIEASVRGMLKHCRRTECVFSKCDIDRVISKFGEGNSDFNDQLMLELCKYKGFALITHDRDFSDCGLTILTANKQLLA
;
A
#
# COMPACT_ATOMS: atom_id res chain seq x y z
N MET A 1 -16.86 -8.51 -5.46
CA MET A 1 -15.45 -8.08 -5.26
C MET A 1 -15.08 -8.49 -3.87
N GLU A 2 -14.67 -9.75 -3.72
CA GLU A 2 -14.21 -10.30 -2.46
C GLU A 2 -12.86 -9.66 -2.12
N GLY A 3 -12.76 -9.08 -0.93
CA GLY A 3 -11.52 -8.51 -0.41
C GLY A 3 -10.48 -9.61 -0.28
N GLU A 4 -9.26 -9.32 -0.70
CA GLU A 4 -8.18 -10.28 -0.77
C GLU A 4 -7.40 -10.37 0.54
N ILE A 5 -6.87 -11.55 0.79
CA ILE A 5 -6.66 -12.07 2.13
C ILE A 5 -5.20 -12.54 2.23
N PHE A 6 -4.42 -11.97 3.16
CA PHE A 6 -3.16 -12.59 3.59
C PHE A 6 -3.42 -13.35 4.90
N THR A 7 -2.96 -14.59 5.01
CA THR A 7 -3.03 -15.32 6.28
C THR A 7 -1.81 -15.01 7.13
N ILE A 8 -2.02 -14.48 8.33
CA ILE A 8 -1.02 -14.28 9.37
C ILE A 8 -1.08 -15.42 10.37
N PHE A 9 0.01 -16.17 10.49
CA PHE A 9 0.19 -17.12 11.58
C PHE A 9 0.74 -16.36 12.80
N LEU A 10 -0.13 -15.86 13.69
CA LEU A 10 0.36 -15.41 14.99
C LEU A 10 0.65 -16.64 15.84
N SER A 11 1.90 -16.76 16.27
CA SER A 11 2.38 -17.80 17.19
C SER A 11 1.54 -17.82 18.47
N ASN A 12 0.50 -18.68 18.50
CA ASN A 12 -0.16 -19.28 19.67
C ASN A 12 -1.40 -20.10 19.24
N LYS A 13 -1.21 -21.12 18.41
CA LYS A 13 -2.24 -22.11 17.99
C LYS A 13 -3.53 -21.51 17.38
N LYS A 14 -3.54 -20.25 16.96
CA LYS A 14 -4.64 -19.59 16.25
C LYS A 14 -4.13 -18.93 14.99
N GLU A 15 -4.75 -19.29 13.88
CA GLU A 15 -4.51 -18.70 12.58
C GLU A 15 -5.32 -17.41 12.49
N TYR A 16 -4.67 -16.31 12.15
CA TYR A 16 -5.33 -15.03 11.92
C TYR A 16 -5.22 -14.68 10.46
N LEU A 17 -6.20 -13.94 10.00
CA LEU A 17 -6.25 -13.46 8.64
C LEU A 17 -6.07 -11.95 8.70
N VAL A 18 -5.05 -11.42 8.04
CA VAL A 18 -4.81 -9.98 8.03
C VAL A 18 -4.56 -9.54 6.62
N ASP A 19 -5.50 -8.79 6.07
CA ASP A 19 -5.25 -8.05 4.84
C ASP A 19 -4.19 -6.96 5.12
N LEU A 20 -3.05 -6.99 4.41
CA LEU A 20 -2.00 -5.96 4.52
C LEU A 20 -2.57 -4.58 4.25
N LYS A 21 -3.52 -4.46 3.32
CA LYS A 21 -4.22 -3.20 3.05
C LYS A 21 -4.98 -2.73 4.29
N ASP A 22 -5.71 -3.61 4.94
CA ASP A 22 -6.43 -3.27 6.17
C ASP A 22 -5.47 -2.95 7.32
N PHE A 23 -4.30 -3.59 7.37
CA PHE A 23 -3.27 -3.26 8.34
C PHE A 23 -2.71 -1.86 8.14
N PHE A 24 -2.35 -1.49 6.90
CA PHE A 24 -1.92 -0.13 6.57
C PHE A 24 -3.05 0.89 6.83
N LEU A 25 -4.31 0.53 6.53
CA LEU A 25 -5.47 1.35 6.84
C LEU A 25 -5.70 1.52 8.34
N PHE A 26 -5.46 0.47 9.13
CA PHE A 26 -5.54 0.48 10.59
C PHE A 26 -4.45 1.37 11.18
N MET A 27 -3.19 1.21 10.76
CA MET A 27 -2.09 2.09 11.17
C MET A 27 -2.40 3.54 10.81
N ARG A 28 -2.92 3.80 9.61
CA ARG A 28 -3.40 5.12 9.20
C ARG A 28 -4.46 5.68 10.15
N ARG A 29 -5.44 4.86 10.56
CA ARG A 29 -6.50 5.27 11.49
C ARG A 29 -5.94 5.56 12.88
N LEU A 30 -5.04 4.73 13.39
CA LEU A 30 -4.36 4.97 14.67
C LEU A 30 -3.63 6.32 14.67
N TYR A 31 -2.87 6.63 13.61
CA TYR A 31 -2.19 7.92 13.52
C TYR A 31 -3.15 9.11 13.45
N LYS A 32 -4.29 8.97 12.76
CA LYS A 32 -5.34 10.01 12.77
C LYS A 32 -5.89 10.26 14.17
N LEU A 33 -6.00 9.24 15.02
CA LEU A 33 -6.43 9.40 16.42
C LEU A 33 -5.39 10.15 17.26
N ILE A 34 -4.09 9.95 16.97
CA ILE A 34 -2.99 10.62 17.69
C ILE A 34 -2.82 12.08 17.24
N LYS A 35 -3.10 12.41 15.96
CA LYS A 35 -2.96 13.76 15.37
C LYS A 35 -4.26 14.22 14.69
N PRO A 36 -5.34 14.47 15.44
CA PRO A 36 -6.69 14.63 14.88
C PRO A 36 -6.91 15.91 14.06
N LYS A 37 -6.06 16.94 14.20
CA LYS A 37 -6.26 18.27 13.59
C LYS A 37 -5.53 18.48 12.26
N VAL A 38 -4.69 17.54 11.81
CA VAL A 38 -3.93 17.71 10.56
C VAL A 38 -4.58 16.92 9.44
N ASN A 39 -4.76 17.55 8.27
CA ASN A 39 -5.18 16.84 7.07
C ASN A 39 -4.16 15.73 6.76
N PHE A 40 -4.61 14.48 6.76
CA PHE A 40 -3.72 13.34 6.57
C PHE A 40 -2.99 13.35 5.22
N LYS A 41 -3.63 13.82 4.14
CA LYS A 41 -2.98 13.90 2.82
C LYS A 41 -1.83 14.91 2.87
N SER A 42 -2.05 16.07 3.50
CA SER A 42 -1.01 17.09 3.71
C SER A 42 0.11 16.60 4.63
N TYR A 43 -0.23 15.91 5.73
CA TYR A 43 0.76 15.35 6.65
C TYR A 43 1.59 14.26 6.00
N ARG A 44 0.97 13.33 5.27
CA ARG A 44 1.68 12.25 4.57
C ARG A 44 2.73 12.81 3.60
N ASN A 45 2.40 13.91 2.92
CA ASN A 45 3.29 14.56 1.97
C ASN A 45 4.33 15.49 2.65
N SER A 46 4.37 15.55 3.99
CA SER A 46 5.26 16.42 4.75
C SER A 46 6.55 15.68 5.16
N PRO A 47 7.68 16.40 5.32
CA PRO A 47 8.94 15.79 5.76
C PRO A 47 8.82 15.05 7.10
N GLU A 48 7.93 15.51 7.98
CA GLU A 48 7.69 14.94 9.31
C GLU A 48 7.05 13.54 9.25
N PHE A 49 6.45 13.15 8.12
CA PHE A 49 5.87 11.81 7.96
C PHE A 49 6.90 10.76 7.57
N LYS A 50 8.04 11.13 6.97
CA LYS A 50 9.09 10.18 6.59
C LYS A 50 9.59 9.26 7.72
N PRO A 51 9.93 9.78 8.93
CA PRO A 51 10.32 8.89 10.03
C PRO A 51 9.18 7.97 10.46
N VAL A 52 7.94 8.47 10.44
CA VAL A 52 6.75 7.67 10.76
C VAL A 52 6.52 6.56 9.74
N ALA A 53 6.68 6.85 8.45
CA ALA A 53 6.60 5.87 7.38
C ALA A 53 7.65 4.75 7.56
N LYS A 54 8.86 5.09 8.00
CA LYS A 54 9.91 4.12 8.34
C LYS A 54 9.58 3.26 9.56
N ASP A 55 8.98 3.83 10.60
CA ASP A 55 8.53 3.07 11.77
C ASP A 55 7.42 2.07 11.40
N ILE A 56 6.48 2.49 10.54
CA ILE A 56 5.45 1.62 9.98
C ILE A 56 6.10 0.52 9.14
N GLU A 57 7.05 0.85 8.25
CA GLU A 57 7.80 -0.11 7.45
C GLU A 57 8.45 -1.20 8.32
N ALA A 58 9.20 -0.78 9.36
CA ALA A 58 9.88 -1.69 10.28
C ALA A 58 8.88 -2.58 11.03
N SER A 59 7.75 -2.03 11.46
CA SER A 59 6.69 -2.77 12.15
C SER A 59 6.06 -3.82 11.26
N VAL A 60 5.72 -3.47 10.01
CA VAL A 60 5.17 -4.40 9.02
C VAL A 60 6.17 -5.51 8.72
N ARG A 61 7.45 -5.18 8.50
CA ARG A 61 8.51 -6.18 8.27
C ARG A 61 8.67 -7.12 9.46
N GLY A 62 8.61 -6.59 10.68
CA GLY A 62 8.65 -7.39 11.90
C GLY A 62 7.52 -8.41 11.96
N MET A 63 6.29 -7.99 11.65
CA MET A 63 5.15 -8.89 11.55
C MET A 63 5.32 -9.95 10.46
N LEU A 64 5.73 -9.54 9.26
CA LEU A 64 5.87 -10.45 8.11
C LEU A 64 6.86 -11.59 8.35
N LYS A 65 7.87 -11.42 9.21
CA LYS A 65 8.77 -12.50 9.64
C LYS A 65 8.05 -13.67 10.32
N HIS A 66 6.88 -13.41 10.88
CA HIS A 66 6.03 -14.42 11.52
C HIS A 66 4.86 -14.85 10.63
N CYS A 67 4.76 -14.33 9.41
CA CYS A 67 3.66 -14.60 8.50
C CYS A 67 4.06 -15.60 7.40
N ARG A 68 3.08 -16.33 6.87
CA ARG A 68 3.24 -17.12 5.65
C ARG A 68 2.35 -16.56 4.57
N ARG A 69 2.93 -16.22 3.42
CA ARG A 69 2.15 -15.77 2.27
C ARG A 69 1.27 -16.90 1.74
N THR A 70 0.00 -16.60 1.50
CA THR A 70 -0.97 -17.48 0.84
C THR A 70 -1.12 -17.12 -0.64
N GLU A 71 -1.73 -18.00 -1.41
CA GLU A 71 -2.03 -17.71 -2.82
C GLU A 71 -3.02 -16.54 -2.93
N CYS A 72 -2.68 -15.55 -3.75
CA CYS A 72 -3.53 -14.42 -4.09
C CYS A 72 -3.14 -13.88 -5.48
N VAL A 73 -3.93 -12.95 -6.04
CA VAL A 73 -3.61 -12.34 -7.35
C VAL A 73 -2.32 -11.54 -7.29
N PHE A 74 -1.94 -11.08 -6.09
CA PHE A 74 -0.67 -10.44 -5.80
C PHE A 74 0.44 -11.43 -5.46
N SER A 75 0.29 -12.75 -5.55
CA SER A 75 1.33 -13.72 -5.13
C SER A 75 2.71 -13.51 -5.76
N LYS A 76 2.76 -12.90 -6.94
CA LYS A 76 4.02 -12.51 -7.62
C LYS A 76 4.40 -11.03 -7.46
N CYS A 77 3.61 -10.25 -6.71
CA CYS A 77 3.96 -8.89 -6.33
C CYS A 77 5.18 -8.91 -5.41
N ASP A 78 6.12 -8.02 -5.67
CA ASP A 78 7.26 -7.77 -4.80
C ASP A 78 6.81 -6.91 -3.61
N ILE A 79 6.25 -7.58 -2.59
CA ILE A 79 5.73 -6.94 -1.38
C ILE A 79 6.85 -6.21 -0.62
N ASP A 80 8.08 -6.72 -0.66
CA ASP A 80 9.23 -6.08 -0.03
C ASP A 80 9.53 -4.74 -0.67
N ARG A 81 9.47 -4.64 -2.00
CA ARG A 81 9.61 -3.39 -2.73
C ARG A 81 8.49 -2.40 -2.40
N VAL A 82 7.24 -2.86 -2.35
CA VAL A 82 6.09 -2.01 -2.00
C VAL A 82 6.25 -1.43 -0.59
N ILE A 83 6.66 -2.26 0.37
CA ILE A 83 6.88 -1.83 1.76
C ILE A 83 8.05 -0.83 1.84
N SER A 84 9.18 -1.10 1.17
CA SER A 84 10.33 -0.18 1.13
C SER A 84 9.96 1.19 0.58
N LYS A 85 9.26 1.22 -0.56
CA LYS A 85 8.82 2.46 -1.21
C LYS A 85 7.82 3.25 -0.35
N PHE A 86 6.90 2.57 0.34
CA PHE A 86 6.03 3.23 1.32
C PHE A 86 6.86 3.91 2.43
N GLY A 87 7.89 3.22 2.93
CA GLY A 87 8.79 3.75 3.95
C GLY A 87 9.55 5.02 3.54
N GLU A 88 9.64 5.35 2.26
CA GLU A 88 10.22 6.62 1.78
C GLU A 88 9.30 7.83 2.03
N GLY A 89 8.03 7.60 2.36
CA GLY A 89 7.05 8.60 2.81
C GLY A 89 6.31 9.35 1.70
N ASN A 90 6.63 9.12 0.42
CA ASN A 90 6.09 9.88 -0.71
C ASN A 90 5.04 9.14 -1.53
N SER A 91 4.60 7.96 -1.11
CA SER A 91 3.80 7.07 -1.94
C SER A 91 2.63 6.46 -1.16
N ASP A 92 1.47 6.28 -1.81
CA ASP A 92 0.36 5.52 -1.22
C ASP A 92 0.62 4.03 -1.36
N PHE A 93 0.37 3.26 -0.30
CA PHE A 93 0.52 1.82 -0.36
C PHE A 93 -0.43 1.18 -1.39
N ASN A 94 -1.67 1.68 -1.49
CA ASN A 94 -2.65 1.11 -2.42
C ASN A 94 -2.27 1.37 -3.86
N ASP A 95 -1.84 2.60 -4.17
CA ASP A 95 -1.42 2.96 -5.52
C ASP A 95 -0.24 2.08 -5.97
N GLN A 96 0.72 1.85 -5.08
CA GLN A 96 1.85 0.96 -5.35
C GLN A 96 1.43 -0.49 -5.60
N LEU A 97 0.52 -1.01 -4.78
CA LEU A 97 0.03 -2.39 -4.93
C LEU A 97 -0.73 -2.56 -6.26
N MET A 98 -1.57 -1.58 -6.63
CA MET A 98 -2.26 -1.56 -7.92
C MET A 98 -1.29 -1.48 -9.09
N LEU A 99 -0.25 -0.63 -9.00
CA LEU A 99 0.78 -0.50 -10.02
C LEU A 99 1.52 -1.81 -10.24
N GLU A 100 1.97 -2.47 -9.17
CA GLU A 100 2.68 -3.75 -9.27
C GLU A 100 1.79 -4.84 -9.87
N LEU A 101 0.49 -4.88 -9.52
CA LEU A 101 -0.45 -5.82 -10.12
C LEU A 101 -0.66 -5.57 -11.60
N CYS A 102 -0.87 -4.31 -12.00
CA CYS A 102 -1.07 -3.97 -13.41
C CYS A 102 0.17 -4.30 -14.24
N LYS A 103 1.36 -3.99 -13.73
CA LYS A 103 2.64 -4.34 -14.36
C LYS A 103 2.79 -5.86 -14.51
N TYR A 104 2.50 -6.59 -13.45
CA TYR A 104 2.62 -8.05 -13.45
C TYR A 104 1.63 -8.73 -14.41
N LYS A 105 0.39 -8.23 -14.48
CA LYS A 105 -0.68 -8.82 -15.31
C LYS A 105 -0.73 -8.26 -16.74
N GLY A 106 0.05 -7.22 -17.05
CA GLY A 106 -0.03 -6.52 -18.32
C GLY A 106 -1.35 -5.76 -18.51
N PHE A 107 -1.96 -5.30 -17.40
CA PHE A 107 -3.23 -4.57 -17.46
C PHE A 107 -3.02 -3.09 -17.79
N ALA A 108 -3.97 -2.53 -18.54
CA ALA A 108 -4.16 -1.10 -18.62
C ALA A 108 -4.90 -0.60 -17.36
N LEU A 109 -4.49 0.55 -16.84
CA LEU A 109 -5.10 1.16 -15.66
C LEU A 109 -6.15 2.18 -16.10
N ILE A 110 -7.42 1.94 -15.75
CA ILE A 110 -8.49 2.94 -15.91
C ILE A 110 -8.47 3.86 -14.68
N THR A 111 -8.05 5.12 -14.85
CA THR A 111 -8.02 6.10 -13.76
C THR A 111 -8.10 7.53 -14.27
N HIS A 112 -8.69 8.42 -13.48
CA HIS A 112 -8.62 9.87 -13.70
C HIS A 112 -7.66 10.57 -12.74
N ASP A 113 -7.01 9.81 -11.86
CA ASP A 113 -6.13 10.35 -10.83
C ASP A 113 -4.76 10.72 -11.41
N ARG A 114 -4.41 11.99 -11.24
CA ARG A 114 -3.19 12.58 -11.77
C ARG A 114 -1.94 12.01 -11.12
N ASP A 115 -2.05 11.45 -9.91
CA ASP A 115 -0.93 10.85 -9.18
C ASP A 115 -0.34 9.62 -9.92
N PHE A 116 -1.01 9.11 -10.97
CA PHE A 116 -0.52 8.05 -11.85
C PHE A 116 0.20 8.54 -13.12
N SER A 117 0.38 9.84 -13.30
CA SER A 117 1.23 10.35 -14.39
C SER A 117 2.63 9.72 -14.30
N ASP A 118 3.20 9.30 -15.43
CA ASP A 118 4.54 8.69 -15.52
C ASP A 118 4.71 7.35 -14.77
N CYS A 119 3.63 6.64 -14.42
CA CYS A 119 3.74 5.36 -13.71
C CYS A 119 4.23 4.17 -14.59
N GLY A 120 4.39 4.40 -15.90
CA GLY A 120 4.86 3.42 -16.88
C GLY A 120 3.81 2.36 -17.28
N LEU A 121 2.53 2.63 -17.02
CA LEU A 121 1.40 1.80 -17.46
C LEU A 121 0.65 2.46 -18.62
N THR A 122 -0.05 1.65 -19.41
CA THR A 122 -1.09 2.17 -20.30
C THR A 122 -2.25 2.69 -19.45
N ILE A 123 -2.54 3.99 -19.53
CA ILE A 123 -3.62 4.63 -18.78
C ILE A 123 -4.81 4.87 -19.72
N LEU A 124 -5.99 4.41 -19.31
CA LEU A 124 -7.26 4.74 -19.94
C LEU A 124 -7.95 5.82 -19.12
N THR A 125 -8.13 7.00 -19.71
CA THR A 125 -8.62 8.16 -18.96
C THR A 125 -9.34 9.18 -19.83
N ALA A 126 -10.30 9.88 -19.23
CA ALA A 126 -10.92 11.09 -19.76
C ALA A 126 -10.29 12.37 -19.18
N ASN A 127 -9.35 12.24 -18.23
CA ASN A 127 -8.64 13.38 -17.68
C ASN A 127 -7.59 13.85 -18.69
N LYS A 128 -7.87 14.99 -19.34
CA LYS A 128 -6.99 15.58 -20.36
C LYS A 128 -5.58 15.86 -19.87
N GLN A 129 -5.38 16.05 -18.56
CA GLN A 129 -4.05 16.31 -17.98
C GLN A 129 -3.15 15.07 -17.96
N LEU A 130 -3.71 13.87 -18.15
CA LEU A 130 -3.00 12.59 -18.25
C LEU A 130 -2.83 12.12 -19.71
N LEU A 131 -3.37 12.87 -20.68
CA LEU A 131 -3.33 12.55 -22.12
C LEU A 131 -2.27 13.38 -22.88
N ALA A 132 -1.52 14.21 -22.15
CA ALA A 132 -0.56 15.17 -22.70
C ALA A 132 0.85 14.58 -22.75
#